data_AF-A0A8J7QD80-F1
#
_entry.id   AF-A0A8J7QD80-F1
#
_cell.length_a   1.000
_cell.length_b   1.000
_cell.length_c   1.000
_cell.angle_alpha   90.00
_cell.angle_beta   90.00
_cell.angle_gamma   90.00
#
_symmetry.space_group_name_H-M   'P 1'
#
loop_
_entity.id
_entity.type
_entity.pdbx_description
1 polymer ?
#
loop_
_entity_poly.entity_id
_entity_poly.type
_entity_poly.pdbx_seq_one_letter_code
_entity_poly.pdbx_strand_id
1 'polypeptide(L)'
;MRQHLQHDITRRGLVMSRHGPLAMLAGLSPNIRIDATDVVIAVPARSGTDTEQIELALGEQDEILLVPSHFTWPEVNMLIHKDCIAGREHTTVLIQYALAAMRHAGEAPVPPATLLTMLRAIADPTRMQILQLIVGQARSTREIAGLIGITEAAISKHLKLLQDAGW
;
A
#
# COMPACT_ATOMS: atom_id res chain seq x y z
N MET A 1 17.39 7.03 -1.76
CA MET A 1 17.40 5.70 -1.11
C MET A 1 18.39 5.61 0.06
N ARG A 2 19.69 5.87 -0.13
CA ARG A 2 20.72 5.81 0.95
C ARG A 2 20.38 6.63 2.21
N GLN A 3 19.91 7.86 2.02
CA GLN A 3 19.50 8.73 3.13
C GLN A 3 18.34 8.15 3.95
N HIS A 4 17.33 7.56 3.28
CA HIS A 4 16.20 6.93 3.97
C HIS A 4 16.64 5.70 4.77
N LEU A 5 17.56 4.89 4.22
CA LEU A 5 18.13 3.75 4.94
C LEU A 5 18.88 4.18 6.20
N GLN A 6 19.78 5.16 6.06
CA GLN A 6 20.56 5.64 7.20
C GLN A 6 19.68 6.27 8.27
N HIS A 7 18.69 7.07 7.87
CA HIS A 7 17.72 7.66 8.79
C HIS A 7 16.91 6.59 9.54
N ASP A 8 16.47 5.53 8.85
CA ASP A 8 15.71 4.45 9.46
C ASP A 8 16.56 3.63 10.45
N ILE A 9 17.82 3.31 10.08
CA ILE A 9 18.78 2.64 10.98
C ILE A 9 19.03 3.48 12.24
N THR A 10 19.32 4.78 12.09
CA THR A 10 19.53 5.69 13.24
C THR A 10 18.30 5.76 14.13
N ARG A 11 17.10 5.90 13.54
CA ARG A 11 15.83 5.92 14.27
C ARG A 11 15.63 4.63 15.07
N ARG A 12 15.86 3.47 14.46
CA ARG A 12 15.68 2.17 15.13
C ARG A 12 16.72 1.93 16.21
N GLY A 13 17.97 2.30 15.97
CA GLY A 13 19.01 2.29 17.01
C GLY A 13 18.63 3.14 18.22
N LEU A 14 18.02 4.31 18.00
CA LEU A 14 17.52 5.16 19.08
C LEU A 14 16.39 4.48 19.86
N VAL A 15 15.41 3.87 19.18
CA VAL A 15 14.31 3.13 19.84
C VAL A 15 14.88 1.97 20.66
N MET A 16 15.82 1.20 20.09
CA MET A 16 16.48 0.10 20.77
C MET A 16 17.23 0.57 22.02
N SER A 17 17.98 1.68 21.94
CA SER A 17 18.72 2.21 23.08
C SER A 17 17.83 2.73 24.21
N ARG A 18 16.64 3.26 23.90
CA ARG A 18 15.74 3.91 24.86
C ARG A 18 14.67 2.98 25.44
N HIS A 19 14.20 2.04 24.64
CA HIS A 19 13.04 1.19 24.96
C HIS A 19 13.35 -0.31 24.86
N GLY A 20 14.60 -0.66 24.53
CA GLY A 20 15.04 -2.05 24.41
C GLY A 20 14.79 -2.66 23.03
N PRO A 21 15.38 -3.85 22.77
CA PRO A 21 15.29 -4.54 21.49
C PRO A 21 13.86 -4.98 21.16
N LEU A 22 13.08 -5.45 22.14
CA LEU A 22 11.70 -5.88 21.93
C LEU A 22 10.83 -4.73 21.39
N ALA A 23 10.88 -3.55 22.01
CA ALA A 23 10.14 -2.39 21.53
C ALA A 23 10.52 -1.97 20.10
N MET A 24 11.80 -2.13 19.73
CA MET A 24 12.27 -1.83 18.37
C MET A 24 11.76 -2.87 17.36
N LEU A 25 11.80 -4.16 17.70
CA LEU A 25 11.30 -5.26 16.85
C LEU A 25 9.79 -5.16 16.61
N ALA A 26 9.00 -4.85 17.65
CA ALA A 26 7.56 -4.62 17.52
C ALA A 26 7.23 -3.43 16.58
N GLY A 27 8.17 -2.50 16.42
CA GLY A 27 8.05 -1.36 15.51
C GLY A 27 8.48 -1.62 14.06
N LEU A 28 8.92 -2.84 13.70
CA LEU A 28 9.33 -3.16 12.32
C LEU A 28 8.13 -3.29 11.37
N SER A 29 7.04 -3.90 11.82
CA SER A 29 5.83 -4.12 11.03
C SER A 29 4.63 -4.38 11.93
N PRO A 30 3.41 -4.00 11.53
CA PRO A 30 2.18 -4.35 12.25
C PRO A 30 1.97 -5.86 12.41
N ASN A 31 2.64 -6.68 11.59
CA ASN A 31 2.49 -8.13 11.65
C ASN A 31 3.35 -8.78 12.75
N ILE A 32 4.41 -8.12 13.20
CA ILE A 32 5.27 -8.67 14.25
C ILE A 32 4.59 -8.47 15.61
N ARG A 33 4.39 -9.58 16.33
CA ARG A 33 3.92 -9.58 17.71
C ARG A 33 5.09 -9.97 18.62
N ILE A 34 5.05 -9.58 19.87
CA ILE A 34 6.05 -9.93 20.87
C ILE A 34 5.31 -10.25 22.16
N ASP A 35 5.64 -11.38 22.78
CA ASP A 35 5.19 -11.73 24.12
C ASP A 35 6.31 -11.45 25.14
N ALA A 36 5.95 -11.23 26.40
CA ALA A 36 6.85 -10.80 27.47
C ALA A 36 7.93 -11.85 27.82
N THR A 37 7.73 -13.12 27.42
CA THR A 37 8.70 -14.21 27.59
C THR A 37 9.30 -14.71 26.28
N ASP A 38 8.62 -14.51 25.13
CA ASP A 38 8.98 -15.10 23.85
C ASP A 38 8.78 -14.11 22.67
N VAL A 39 9.73 -14.11 21.72
CA VAL A 39 9.61 -13.29 20.50
C VAL A 39 8.80 -14.08 19.45
N VAL A 40 7.49 -13.85 19.39
CA VAL A 40 6.59 -14.55 18.45
C VAL A 40 6.40 -13.75 17.16
N ILE A 41 7.18 -14.05 16.13
CA ILE A 41 7.04 -13.40 14.83
C ILE A 41 5.90 -14.04 14.05
N ALA A 42 4.70 -13.47 14.16
CA ALA A 42 3.58 -13.81 13.29
C ALA A 42 3.80 -13.18 11.90
N VAL A 43 3.90 -14.00 10.86
CA VAL A 43 3.95 -13.50 9.47
C VAL A 43 2.66 -13.94 8.81
N PRO A 44 1.78 -13.02 8.35
CA PRO A 44 0.58 -13.43 7.63
C PRO A 44 0.98 -14.19 6.37
N ALA A 45 0.36 -15.35 6.14
CA ALA A 45 0.66 -16.15 4.96
C ALA A 45 0.30 -15.34 3.71
N ARG A 46 1.19 -15.39 2.70
CA ARG A 46 1.05 -14.66 1.43
C ARG A 46 -0.15 -15.08 0.57
N SER A 47 -0.88 -16.13 0.96
CA SER A 47 -2.08 -16.59 0.27
C SER A 47 -2.83 -17.58 1.16
N GLY A 48 -3.73 -17.09 2.02
CA GLY A 48 -4.60 -17.94 2.82
C GLY A 48 -5.14 -17.24 4.06
N THR A 49 -6.31 -17.68 4.53
CA THR A 49 -6.90 -17.26 5.80
C THR A 49 -6.13 -17.77 7.03
N ASP A 50 -5.10 -18.59 6.83
CA ASP A 50 -4.25 -19.11 7.89
C ASP A 50 -3.03 -18.22 8.12
N THR A 51 -2.87 -17.77 9.36
CA THR A 51 -1.63 -17.11 9.81
C THR A 51 -0.68 -18.20 10.27
N GLU A 52 0.36 -18.48 9.49
CA GLU A 52 1.47 -19.31 9.98
C GLU A 52 2.22 -18.51 11.05
N GLN A 53 2.12 -18.96 12.29
CA GLN A 53 2.92 -18.41 13.39
C GLN A 53 4.22 -19.19 13.46
N ILE A 54 5.34 -18.46 13.38
CA ILE A 54 6.66 -19.05 13.57
C ILE A 54 7.13 -18.65 14.96
N GLU A 55 7.16 -19.63 15.87
CA GLU A 55 7.75 -19.49 17.19
C GLU A 55 9.25 -19.80 17.11
N LEU A 56 10.08 -18.85 17.55
CA LEU A 56 11.53 -18.98 17.58
C LEU A 56 12.05 -18.66 18.98
N ALA A 57 12.68 -19.64 19.60
CA ALA A 57 13.48 -19.44 20.79
C ALA A 57 14.93 -19.24 20.37
N LEU A 58 15.49 -18.06 20.67
CA LEU A 58 16.88 -17.73 20.35
C LEU A 58 17.73 -17.80 21.62
N GLY A 59 18.84 -18.52 21.54
CA GLY A 59 19.85 -18.60 22.59
C GLY A 59 20.85 -17.43 22.54
N GLU A 60 21.75 -17.36 23.52
CA GLU A 60 22.74 -16.28 23.62
C GLU A 60 23.72 -16.19 22.44
N GLN A 61 23.90 -17.29 21.71
CA GLN A 61 24.80 -17.36 20.56
C GLN A 61 24.06 -17.11 19.24
N ASP A 62 22.74 -17.00 19.24
CA ASP A 62 21.96 -16.81 18.02
C ASP A 62 21.96 -15.35 17.60
N GLU A 63 21.82 -15.12 16.30
CA GLU A 63 21.91 -13.78 15.72
C GLU A 63 20.61 -13.37 15.04
N ILE A 64 20.24 -12.09 15.21
CA ILE A 64 19.18 -11.45 14.42
C ILE A 64 19.82 -10.41 13.50
N LEU A 65 19.71 -10.63 12.19
CA LEU A 65 20.12 -9.66 11.19
C LEU A 65 18.92 -8.84 10.69
N LEU A 66 18.98 -7.54 10.94
CA LEU A 66 17.94 -6.59 10.55
C LEU A 66 18.30 -5.93 9.21
N VAL A 67 17.54 -6.25 8.16
CA VAL A 67 17.78 -5.77 6.80
C VAL A 67 16.69 -4.78 6.37
N PRO A 68 16.92 -3.46 6.49
CA PRO A 68 15.97 -2.47 5.99
C PRO A 68 15.86 -2.53 4.47
N SER A 69 14.63 -2.46 3.94
CA SER A 69 14.34 -2.51 2.52
C SER A 69 13.30 -1.47 2.11
N HIS A 70 13.48 -0.94 0.90
CA HIS A 70 12.51 -0.05 0.26
C HIS A 70 11.38 -0.82 -0.44
N PHE A 71 11.57 -2.11 -0.71
CA PHE A 71 10.74 -2.88 -1.64
C PHE A 71 9.86 -3.95 -0.99
N THR A 72 9.85 -4.06 0.34
CA THR A 72 9.12 -5.13 1.04
C THR A 72 7.79 -4.70 1.63
N TRP A 73 7.39 -3.43 1.54
CA TRP A 73 6.10 -2.99 2.07
C TRP A 73 4.91 -3.67 1.36
N PRO A 74 3.84 -4.10 2.07
CA PRO A 74 3.58 -4.01 3.52
C PRO A 74 4.11 -5.19 4.36
N GLU A 75 4.85 -6.09 3.72
CA GLU A 75 5.24 -7.37 4.28
C GLU A 75 6.56 -7.28 5.05
N VAL A 76 6.78 -8.31 5.88
CA VAL A 76 8.08 -8.64 6.46
C VAL A 76 8.44 -10.00 5.93
N ASN A 77 9.67 -10.13 5.43
CA ASN A 77 10.23 -11.42 5.07
C ASN A 77 11.15 -11.87 6.19
N MET A 78 11.04 -13.13 6.56
CA MET A 78 11.94 -13.77 7.50
C MET A 78 12.63 -14.95 6.82
N LEU A 79 13.94 -15.04 6.99
CA LEU A 79 14.72 -16.21 6.63
C LEU A 79 15.42 -16.72 7.88
N ILE A 80 15.31 -18.02 8.12
CA ILE A 80 15.96 -18.68 9.25
C ILE A 80 17.04 -19.58 8.68
N HIS A 81 18.28 -19.34 9.09
CA HIS A 81 19.40 -20.20 8.82
C HIS A 81 19.79 -20.91 10.11
N LYS A 82 20.01 -22.23 10.02
CA LYS A 82 20.49 -23.04 11.12
C LYS A 82 21.75 -23.75 10.68
N ASP A 83 22.81 -23.62 11.46
CA ASP A 83 24.06 -24.34 11.26
C ASP A 83 24.56 -24.92 12.59
N CYS A 84 25.67 -25.65 12.52
CA CYS A 84 26.29 -26.26 13.70
C CYS A 84 27.74 -25.78 13.80
N ILE A 85 28.06 -25.00 14.83
CA ILE A 85 29.40 -24.45 15.07
C ILE A 85 29.93 -25.07 16.36
N ALA A 86 31.10 -25.72 16.29
CA ALA A 86 31.74 -26.39 17.43
C ALA A 86 30.80 -27.40 18.17
N GLY A 87 29.94 -28.09 17.42
CA GLY A 87 28.98 -29.07 17.97
C GLY A 87 27.76 -28.47 18.66
N ARG A 88 27.55 -27.15 18.56
CA ARG A 88 26.35 -26.46 19.02
C ARG A 88 25.54 -25.97 17.83
N GLU A 89 24.21 -26.09 17.91
CA GLU A 89 23.31 -25.48 16.92
C GLU A 89 23.36 -23.95 17.07
N HIS A 90 23.47 -23.24 15.96
CA HIS A 90 23.47 -21.79 15.89
C HIS A 90 22.42 -21.36 14.87
N THR A 91 21.58 -20.43 15.28
CA THR A 91 20.46 -19.92 14.48
C THR A 91 20.70 -18.46 14.12
N THR A 92 20.63 -18.14 12.83
CA THR A 92 20.60 -16.77 12.33
C THR A 92 19.23 -16.45 11.74
N VAL A 93 18.56 -15.44 12.28
CA VAL A 93 17.28 -14.93 11.79
C VAL A 93 17.50 -13.64 11.02
N LEU A 94 17.27 -13.66 9.72
CA LEU A 94 17.29 -12.47 8.89
C LEU A 94 15.87 -11.92 8.76
N ILE A 95 15.64 -10.71 9.26
CA ILE A 95 14.36 -10.00 9.16
C ILE A 95 14.52 -8.86 8.16
N GLN A 96 13.91 -9.02 6.99
CA GLN A 96 13.82 -7.95 6.01
C GLN A 96 12.53 -7.16 6.22
N TYR A 97 12.66 -5.86 6.48
CA TYR A 97 11.53 -5.00 6.86
C TYR A 97 11.49 -3.71 6.04
N ALA A 98 10.29 -3.15 5.90
CA ALA A 98 10.08 -1.91 5.16
C ALA A 98 10.58 -0.67 5.94
N LEU A 99 11.15 0.31 5.22
CA LEU A 99 11.52 1.59 5.84
C LEU A 99 10.27 2.29 6.41
N ALA A 100 10.42 3.01 7.52
CA ALA A 100 9.31 3.77 8.12
C ALA A 100 8.71 4.79 7.14
N ALA A 101 9.52 5.37 6.25
CA ALA A 101 9.07 6.28 5.20
C ALA A 101 8.14 5.60 4.18
N MET A 102 8.25 4.29 3.97
CA MET A 102 7.42 3.53 3.02
C MET A 102 6.03 3.20 3.55
N ARG A 103 5.83 3.26 4.88
CA ARG A 103 4.52 3.04 5.49
C ARG A 103 3.45 3.98 4.92
N HIS A 104 3.82 5.24 4.69
CA HIS A 104 2.93 6.24 4.09
C HIS A 104 2.81 6.08 2.56
N ALA A 105 3.83 5.52 1.90
CA ALA A 105 3.86 5.37 0.44
C ALA A 105 2.97 4.21 -0.06
N GLY A 106 2.64 3.24 0.80
CA GLY A 106 1.76 2.15 0.44
C GLY A 106 0.32 2.30 0.91
N GLU A 107 -0.09 3.51 1.32
CA GLU A 107 -1.52 3.84 1.37
C GLU A 107 -2.05 3.91 -0.06
N ALA A 108 -3.21 3.29 -0.30
CA ALA A 108 -3.85 3.39 -1.60
C ALA A 108 -4.12 4.89 -1.90
N PRO A 109 -3.70 5.41 -3.05
CA PRO A 109 -3.92 6.81 -3.37
C PRO A 109 -5.43 7.07 -3.39
N VAL A 110 -5.88 8.05 -2.62
CA VAL A 110 -7.27 8.51 -2.67
C VAL A 110 -7.42 9.42 -3.88
N PRO A 111 -8.22 9.05 -4.89
CA PRO A 111 -8.41 9.90 -6.05
C PRO A 111 -9.09 11.21 -5.62
N PRO A 112 -8.70 12.37 -6.18
CA PRO A 112 -9.35 13.63 -5.88
C PRO A 112 -10.85 13.55 -6.16
N ALA A 113 -11.68 14.09 -5.25
CA ALA A 113 -13.13 14.07 -5.40
C ALA A 113 -13.59 14.68 -6.74
N THR A 114 -12.92 15.73 -7.21
CA THR A 114 -13.16 16.35 -8.51
C THR A 114 -12.95 15.39 -9.67
N LEU A 115 -11.88 14.59 -9.65
CA LEU A 115 -11.60 13.59 -10.68
C LEU A 115 -12.70 12.53 -10.71
N LEU A 116 -13.15 12.05 -9.55
CA LEU A 116 -14.26 11.10 -9.46
C LEU A 116 -15.56 11.68 -10.02
N THR A 117 -15.85 12.96 -9.74
CA THR A 117 -17.03 13.66 -10.28
C THR A 117 -16.96 13.77 -11.79
N MET A 118 -15.83 14.19 -12.35
CA MET A 118 -15.61 14.28 -13.80
C MET A 118 -15.78 12.92 -14.49
N LEU A 119 -15.15 11.87 -13.95
CA LEU A 119 -15.23 10.52 -14.52
C LEU A 119 -16.65 9.94 -14.46
N ARG A 120 -17.38 10.14 -13.35
CA ARG A 120 -18.80 9.74 -13.25
C ARG A 120 -19.69 10.49 -14.23
N ALA A 121 -19.39 11.77 -14.46
CA ALA A 121 -20.12 12.57 -15.43
C ALA A 121 -19.88 12.09 -16.87
N ILE A 122 -18.76 11.46 -17.21
CA ILE A 122 -18.58 10.90 -18.56
C ILE A 122 -18.90 9.41 -18.66
N ALA A 123 -19.01 8.67 -17.55
CA ALA A 123 -19.27 7.21 -17.53
C ALA A 123 -20.67 6.79 -18.01
N ASP A 124 -21.34 7.63 -18.79
CA ASP A 124 -22.67 7.40 -19.37
C ASP A 124 -22.56 7.43 -20.89
N PRO A 125 -23.07 6.41 -21.59
CA PRO A 125 -22.94 6.29 -23.04
C PRO A 125 -23.47 7.52 -23.80
N THR A 126 -24.59 8.09 -23.37
CA THR A 126 -25.18 9.27 -24.01
C THR A 126 -24.29 10.49 -23.83
N ARG A 127 -23.72 10.69 -22.63
CA ARG A 127 -22.78 11.80 -22.39
C ARG A 127 -21.48 11.65 -23.18
N MET A 128 -20.97 10.44 -23.36
CA MET A 128 -19.82 10.17 -24.25
C MET A 128 -20.15 10.48 -25.72
N GLN A 129 -21.33 10.07 -26.21
CA GLN A 129 -21.78 10.37 -27.57
C GLN A 129 -21.93 11.89 -27.79
N ILE A 130 -22.49 12.61 -26.82
CA ILE A 130 -22.58 14.08 -26.87
C ILE A 130 -21.19 14.69 -27.01
N LEU A 131 -20.23 14.30 -26.15
CA LEU A 131 -18.85 14.79 -26.20
C LEU A 131 -18.19 14.51 -27.55
N GLN A 132 -18.38 13.30 -28.11
CA GLN A 132 -17.86 12.93 -29.43
C GLN A 132 -18.44 13.81 -30.56
N LEU A 133 -19.73 14.14 -30.48
CA LEU A 133 -20.40 14.97 -31.49
C LEU A 133 -19.93 16.43 -31.47
N ILE A 134 -19.63 16.97 -30.28
CA ILE A 134 -19.23 18.37 -30.11
C ILE A 134 -17.72 18.61 -30.25
N VAL A 135 -16.88 17.58 -30.04
CA VAL A 135 -15.41 17.74 -30.17
C VAL A 135 -15.00 18.11 -31.59
N GLY A 136 -15.76 17.68 -32.60
CA GLY A 136 -15.47 17.95 -34.01
C GLY A 136 -16.04 19.28 -34.52
N GLN A 137 -17.14 19.76 -33.95
CA GLN A 137 -17.78 21.03 -34.31
C GLN A 137 -18.85 21.42 -33.28
N ALA A 138 -19.11 22.72 -33.13
CA ALA A 138 -20.24 23.20 -32.35
C ALA A 138 -21.56 22.70 -32.97
N ARG A 139 -22.48 22.19 -32.14
CA ARG A 139 -23.80 21.69 -32.55
C ARG A 139 -24.89 22.23 -31.65
N SER A 140 -26.09 22.38 -32.21
CA SER A 140 -27.27 22.77 -31.42
C SER A 140 -27.83 21.58 -30.62
N THR A 141 -28.55 21.84 -29.52
CA THR A 141 -29.23 20.80 -28.74
C THR A 141 -30.20 19.99 -29.59
N ARG A 142 -30.91 20.65 -30.52
CA ARG A 142 -31.82 20.03 -31.50
C ARG A 142 -31.10 19.06 -32.43
N GLU A 143 -29.94 19.47 -32.94
CA GLU A 143 -29.14 18.63 -33.83
C GLU A 143 -28.60 17.39 -33.11
N ILE A 144 -28.06 17.57 -31.90
CA ILE A 144 -27.56 16.45 -31.07
C ILE A 144 -28.71 15.49 -30.72
N ALA A 145 -29.88 16.03 -30.36
CA ALA A 145 -31.09 15.24 -30.10
C ALA A 145 -31.49 14.37 -31.29
N GLY A 146 -31.49 14.95 -32.50
CA GLY A 146 -31.77 14.23 -33.74
C GLY A 146 -30.74 13.14 -34.06
N LEU A 147 -29.46 13.38 -33.81
CA LEU A 147 -28.38 12.43 -34.07
C LEU A 147 -28.36 11.24 -33.09
N ILE A 148 -28.65 11.49 -31.81
CA ILE A 148 -28.65 10.46 -30.76
C ILE A 148 -30.00 9.73 -30.68
N GLY A 149 -31.09 10.36 -31.10
CA GLY A 149 -32.44 9.78 -31.06
C GLY A 149 -33.13 9.94 -29.70
N ILE A 150 -32.87 11.04 -28.99
CA ILE A 150 -33.53 11.38 -27.72
C ILE A 150 -34.06 12.83 -27.75
N THR A 151 -34.82 13.23 -26.72
CA THR A 151 -35.45 14.56 -26.70
C THR A 151 -34.42 15.68 -26.44
N GLU A 152 -34.70 16.89 -26.92
CA GLU A 152 -33.87 18.08 -26.63
C GLU A 152 -33.77 18.37 -25.12
N ALA A 153 -34.84 18.08 -24.37
CA ALA A 153 -34.85 18.19 -22.91
C ALA A 153 -33.89 17.19 -22.24
N ALA A 154 -33.83 15.94 -22.74
CA ALA A 154 -32.87 14.96 -22.26
C ALA A 154 -31.43 15.40 -22.56
N ILE A 155 -31.15 15.89 -23.78
CA ILE A 155 -29.84 16.46 -24.14
C ILE A 155 -29.46 17.61 -23.21
N SER A 156 -30.38 18.55 -22.97
CA SER A 156 -30.14 19.69 -22.08
C SER A 156 -29.79 19.25 -20.66
N LYS A 157 -30.48 18.22 -20.15
CA LYS A 157 -30.15 17.61 -18.84
C LYS A 157 -28.74 16.98 -18.85
N HIS A 158 -28.39 16.24 -19.89
CA HIS A 158 -27.06 15.62 -20.01
C HIS A 158 -25.94 16.67 -20.11
N LEU A 159 -26.13 17.73 -20.89
CA LEU A 159 -25.20 18.86 -21.00
C LEU A 159 -25.03 19.58 -19.66
N LYS A 160 -26.12 19.76 -18.91
CA LYS A 160 -26.06 20.37 -17.58
C LYS A 160 -25.22 19.53 -16.61
N LEU A 161 -25.40 18.22 -16.60
CA LEU A 161 -24.60 17.30 -15.78
C LEU A 161 -23.11 17.30 -16.17
N LEU A 162 -22.80 17.45 -17.46
CA LEU A 162 -21.42 17.60 -17.93
C LEU A 162 -20.80 18.93 -17.47
N GLN A 163 -21.52 20.03 -17.67
CA GLN A 163 -21.09 21.37 -17.25
C GLN A 163 -20.89 21.46 -15.73
N ASP A 164 -21.82 20.92 -14.94
CA ASP A 164 -21.73 20.92 -13.47
C ASP A 164 -20.53 20.09 -12.97
N ALA A 165 -20.03 19.17 -13.79
CA ALA A 165 -18.83 18.38 -13.52
C ALA A 165 -17.54 18.96 -14.10
N GLY A 166 -17.60 20.09 -14.82
CA GLY A 166 -16.44 20.81 -15.35
C GLY A 166 -16.00 20.42 -16.77
N TRP A 167 -16.91 19.87 -17.57
CA TRP A 167 -16.74 19.67 -19.03
C TRP A 167 -17.32 20.85 -19.81
#